data_AF-A0A7V8YBA3-F1
#
_entry.id   AF-A0A7V8YBA3-F1
#
_cell.length_a   1.000
_cell.length_b   1.000
_cell.length_c   1.000
_cell.angle_alpha   90.00
_cell.angle_beta   90.00
_cell.angle_gamma   90.00
#
_symmetry.space_group_name_H-M   'P 1'
#
loop_
_entity.id
_entity.type
_entity.pdbx_description
1 polymer ?
#
loop_
_entity_poly.entity_id
_entity_poly.type
_entity_poly.pdbx_seq_one_letter_code
_entity_poly.pdbx_strand_id
1 'polypeptide(L)'
;MIRLALLLGGCAAEATPSGLAASTFALEPGRALQHAPIDDPASEATRWLVGVGDTWELRAGESADGELIEALDVSLSGDLAVEGAIVLPASVSVGAAAGDAVVRDVGPFDGWYGTFDPAAVVEVTAGRAAGEWVFAPGFGPIRYALDGASWELVSYDGQPP
;
A
#
# COMPACT_ATOMS: atom_id res chain seq x y z
N MET A 1 3.19 -10.99 -56.37
CA MET A 1 2.20 -9.95 -56.03
C MET A 1 1.72 -10.20 -54.61
N ILE A 2 1.90 -9.20 -53.76
CA ILE A 2 1.51 -9.16 -52.35
C ILE A 2 -0.02 -9.03 -52.23
N ARG A 3 -0.64 -9.78 -51.33
CA ARG A 3 -1.92 -9.37 -50.72
C ARG A 3 -1.83 -9.56 -49.20
N LEU A 4 -1.62 -8.42 -48.56
CA LEU A 4 -1.73 -8.12 -47.15
C LEU A 4 -3.19 -7.74 -46.86
N ALA A 5 -3.82 -8.33 -45.84
CA ALA A 5 -5.05 -7.89 -45.18
C ALA A 5 -5.40 -8.91 -44.08
N LEU A 6 -5.85 -8.57 -42.88
CA LEU A 6 -6.07 -7.31 -42.18
C LEU A 6 -6.24 -7.71 -40.70
N LEU A 7 -5.70 -6.93 -39.77
CA LEU A 7 -5.89 -7.09 -38.33
C LEU A 7 -7.37 -6.90 -37.96
N LEU A 8 -7.92 -7.84 -37.20
CA LEU A 8 -9.04 -7.63 -36.27
C LEU A 8 -8.49 -8.15 -34.93
N GLY A 9 -8.23 -7.31 -33.94
CA GLY A 9 -9.24 -6.45 -33.31
C GLY A 9 -9.81 -7.20 -32.12
N GLY A 10 -8.95 -7.51 -31.14
CA GLY A 10 -9.32 -8.10 -29.86
C GLY A 10 -8.58 -7.35 -28.77
N CYS A 11 -9.04 -6.13 -28.47
CA CYS A 11 -8.69 -5.49 -27.21
C CYS A 11 -9.42 -6.30 -26.15
N ALA A 12 -8.70 -7.21 -25.48
CA ALA A 12 -9.21 -7.85 -24.29
C ALA A 12 -9.42 -6.72 -23.29
N ALA A 13 -10.68 -6.36 -23.05
CA ALA A 13 -11.02 -5.65 -21.83
C ALA A 13 -10.60 -6.60 -20.70
N GLU A 14 -9.46 -6.31 -20.08
CA GLU A 14 -9.05 -6.97 -18.85
C GLU A 14 -10.23 -6.82 -17.90
N ALA A 15 -10.79 -7.96 -17.50
CA ALA A 15 -11.87 -7.98 -16.53
C ALA A 15 -11.33 -7.28 -15.28
N THR A 16 -11.86 -6.10 -14.97
CA THR A 16 -11.59 -5.43 -13.71
C THR A 16 -11.86 -6.46 -12.61
N PRO A 17 -10.87 -6.86 -11.79
CA PRO A 17 -11.08 -7.91 -10.82
C PRO A 17 -12.25 -7.52 -9.92
N SER A 18 -13.29 -8.34 -9.92
CA SER A 18 -14.38 -8.26 -8.96
C SER A 18 -13.77 -8.35 -7.55
N GLY A 19 -14.10 -7.36 -6.72
CA GLY A 19 -13.26 -6.80 -5.65
C GLY A 19 -12.40 -7.78 -4.86
N LEU A 20 -11.10 -7.50 -4.81
CA LEU A 20 -10.13 -8.23 -4.00
C LEU A 20 -10.45 -8.05 -2.51
N ALA A 21 -10.07 -9.01 -1.67
CA ALA A 21 -10.26 -8.87 -0.22
C ALA A 21 -9.16 -7.98 0.37
N ALA A 22 -9.48 -7.13 1.36
CA ALA A 22 -8.48 -6.32 2.06
C ALA A 22 -7.35 -7.16 2.65
N SER A 23 -7.65 -8.39 3.09
CA SER A 23 -6.66 -9.34 3.60
C SER A 23 -5.55 -9.68 2.60
N THR A 24 -5.81 -9.57 1.30
CA THR A 24 -4.80 -9.76 0.24
C THR A 24 -3.72 -8.67 0.28
N PHE A 25 -4.06 -7.50 0.83
CA PHE A 25 -3.21 -6.33 0.90
C PHE A 25 -2.62 -6.10 2.29
N ALA A 26 -2.89 -6.96 3.28
CA ALA A 26 -2.31 -6.80 4.61
C ALA A 26 -0.79 -7.02 4.58
N LEU A 27 -0.03 -6.24 5.35
CA LEU A 27 1.39 -6.50 5.60
C LEU A 27 1.52 -7.80 6.41
N GLU A 28 2.23 -8.78 5.86
CA GLU A 28 2.43 -10.07 6.51
C GLU A 28 3.31 -9.94 7.77
N PRO A 29 2.97 -10.62 8.89
CA PRO A 29 3.85 -10.69 10.04
C PRO A 29 5.25 -11.20 9.68
N GLY A 30 6.29 -10.53 10.17
CA GLY A 30 7.69 -10.82 9.89
C GLY A 30 8.26 -10.13 8.64
N ARG A 31 7.42 -9.49 7.81
CA ARG A 31 7.89 -8.69 6.68
C ARG A 31 8.27 -7.28 7.14
N ALA A 32 9.32 -6.72 6.53
CA ALA A 32 9.82 -5.39 6.84
C ALA A 32 9.97 -4.54 5.58
N LEU A 33 9.40 -3.34 5.62
CA LEU A 33 9.37 -2.39 4.50
C LEU A 33 10.07 -1.09 4.89
N GLN A 34 11.10 -0.69 4.15
CA GLN A 34 11.74 0.60 4.35
C GLN A 34 11.02 1.68 3.55
N HIS A 35 10.64 2.75 4.24
CA HIS A 35 9.98 3.91 3.65
C HIS A 35 10.81 5.17 3.87
N ALA A 36 10.75 6.08 2.91
CA ALA A 36 11.30 7.43 3.01
C ALA A 36 10.18 8.47 2.92
N PRO A 37 10.36 9.69 3.46
CA PRO A 37 9.42 10.78 3.26
C PRO A 37 9.26 11.09 1.77
N ILE A 38 8.02 11.24 1.27
CA ILE A 38 7.76 11.50 -0.16
C ILE A 38 8.47 12.76 -0.67
N ASP A 39 8.55 13.79 0.15
CA ASP A 39 9.16 15.07 -0.22
C ASP A 39 10.70 15.04 -0.20
N ASP A 40 11.30 13.96 0.32
CA ASP A 40 12.76 13.78 0.44
C ASP A 40 13.16 12.29 0.34
N PRO A 41 13.21 11.69 -0.86
CA PRO A 41 13.57 10.28 -1.06
C PRO A 41 14.98 9.93 -0.60
N ALA A 42 15.88 10.91 -0.53
CA ALA A 42 17.27 10.72 -0.11
C ALA A 42 17.46 10.95 1.40
N SER A 43 16.36 11.19 2.13
CA SER A 43 16.42 11.52 3.54
C SER A 43 17.03 10.39 4.36
N GLU A 44 17.86 10.74 5.34
CA GLU A 44 18.29 9.82 6.39
C GLU A 44 17.11 9.45 7.32
N ALA A 45 16.00 10.17 7.25
CA ALA A 45 14.79 9.95 8.03
C ALA A 45 13.96 8.74 7.56
N THR A 46 14.59 7.70 7.03
CA THR A 46 13.88 6.46 6.65
C THR A 46 13.32 5.75 7.87
N ARG A 47 12.22 5.02 7.66
CA ARG A 47 11.56 4.20 8.67
C ARG A 47 11.34 2.79 8.15
N TRP A 48 11.50 1.82 9.04
CA TRP A 48 11.08 0.46 8.80
C TRP A 48 9.67 0.27 9.34
N LEU A 49 8.74 -0.16 8.49
CA LEU A 49 7.42 -0.63 8.86
C LEU A 49 7.47 -2.15 8.92
N VAL A 50 7.27 -2.72 10.11
CA VAL A 50 7.41 -4.17 10.36
C VAL A 50 6.08 -4.75 10.83
N GLY A 51 5.63 -5.83 10.20
CA GLY A 51 4.44 -6.55 10.65
C GLY A 51 4.76 -7.44 11.85
N VAL A 52 4.08 -7.24 12.99
CA VAL A 52 4.26 -8.02 14.22
C VAL A 52 2.90 -8.44 14.80
N GLY A 53 2.41 -9.60 14.38
CA GLY A 53 1.07 -10.07 14.77
C GLY A 53 -0.02 -9.11 14.30
N ASP A 54 -0.77 -8.56 15.24
CA ASP A 54 -1.85 -7.58 15.01
C ASP A 54 -1.35 -6.13 15.22
N THR A 55 -0.05 -5.89 15.03
CA THR A 55 0.59 -4.58 15.19
C THR A 55 1.51 -4.32 14.02
N TRP A 56 1.60 -3.06 13.59
CA TRP A 56 2.70 -2.58 12.77
C TRP A 56 3.64 -1.73 13.59
N GLU A 57 4.92 -2.08 13.57
CA GLU A 57 5.94 -1.33 14.28
C GLU A 57 6.67 -0.39 13.32
N LEU A 58 6.71 0.89 13.67
CA LEU A 58 7.56 1.89 13.04
C LEU A 58 8.89 1.92 13.77
N ARG A 59 9.97 1.66 13.03
CA ARG A 59 11.33 1.57 13.57
C ARG A 59 12.28 2.51 12.85
N ALA A 60 13.22 3.08 13.60
CA ALA A 60 14.29 3.95 13.09
C ALA A 60 15.61 3.19 12.98
N GLY A 61 16.44 3.60 12.03
CA GLY A 61 17.80 3.09 11.85
C GLY A 61 18.02 2.42 10.50
N GLU A 62 19.20 1.80 10.35
CA GLU A 62 19.64 1.20 9.08
C GLU A 62 18.98 -0.16 8.78
N SER A 63 18.27 -0.76 9.75
CA SER A 63 17.63 -2.08 9.60
C SER A 63 16.29 -2.18 10.33
N ALA A 64 15.52 -3.22 9.97
CA ALA A 64 14.24 -3.56 10.58
C ALA A 64 14.31 -3.89 12.08
N ASP A 65 15.49 -4.23 12.61
CA ASP A 65 15.71 -4.49 14.03
C ASP A 65 16.08 -3.23 14.84
N GLY A 66 15.99 -2.06 14.21
CA GLY A 66 16.31 -0.77 14.80
C GLY A 66 15.39 -0.35 15.96
N GLU A 67 15.58 0.88 16.44
CA GLU A 67 14.83 1.44 17.56
C GLU A 67 13.33 1.53 17.25
N LEU A 68 12.48 1.00 18.14
CA LEU A 68 11.03 1.17 18.03
C LEU A 68 10.66 2.62 18.31
N ILE A 69 10.10 3.28 17.30
CA ILE A 69 9.54 4.63 17.40
C ILE A 69 8.12 4.54 17.96
N GLU A 70 7.31 3.68 17.35
CA GLU A 70 5.88 3.56 17.63
C GLU A 70 5.37 2.18 17.24
N ALA A 71 4.41 1.66 18.00
CA ALA A 71 3.62 0.49 17.65
C ALA A 71 2.20 0.96 17.32
N LEU A 72 1.70 0.53 16.16
CA LEU A 72 0.38 0.85 15.64
C LEU A 72 -0.50 -0.40 15.71
N ASP A 73 -1.62 -0.32 16.41
CA ASP A 73 -2.60 -1.40 16.47
C ASP A 73 -3.24 -1.59 15.10
N VAL A 74 -3.27 -2.83 14.62
CA VAL A 74 -3.83 -3.21 13.32
C VAL A 74 -4.89 -4.28 13.51
N SER A 75 -6.05 -4.07 12.91
CA SER A 75 -7.12 -5.07 12.94
C SER A 75 -7.57 -5.42 11.54
N LEU A 76 -7.74 -6.73 11.30
CA LEU A 76 -8.27 -7.27 10.06
C LEU A 76 -9.52 -8.12 10.35
N SER A 77 -10.65 -7.45 10.59
CA SER A 77 -11.96 -8.10 10.82
C SER A 77 -12.84 -8.12 9.57
N GLY A 78 -12.22 -8.02 8.39
CA GLY A 78 -12.86 -7.75 7.11
C GLY A 78 -12.18 -6.54 6.48
N ASP A 79 -12.42 -5.37 7.04
CA ASP A 79 -11.66 -4.14 6.73
C ASP A 79 -10.27 -4.21 7.37
N LEU A 80 -9.31 -3.46 6.79
CA LEU A 80 -8.04 -3.18 7.44
C LEU A 80 -8.13 -1.82 8.13
N ALA A 81 -7.88 -1.82 9.44
CA ALA A 81 -7.83 -0.60 10.24
C ALA A 81 -6.48 -0.47 10.96
N VAL A 82 -6.03 0.78 11.11
CA VAL A 82 -4.82 1.19 11.82
C VAL A 82 -5.24 2.18 12.89
N GLU A 83 -4.90 1.93 14.16
CA GLU A 83 -5.30 2.78 15.29
C GLU A 83 -6.83 3.02 15.33
N GLY A 84 -7.60 2.00 14.95
CA GLY A 84 -9.07 2.06 14.87
C GLY A 84 -9.65 2.84 13.68
N ALA A 85 -8.83 3.49 12.85
CA ALA A 85 -9.26 4.13 11.61
C ALA A 85 -9.19 3.12 10.45
N ILE A 86 -10.27 2.97 9.69
CA ILE A 86 -10.26 2.11 8.49
C ILE A 86 -9.37 2.78 7.44
N VAL A 87 -8.41 2.03 6.91
CA VAL A 87 -7.48 2.48 5.85
C VAL A 87 -7.65 1.71 4.55
N LEU A 88 -8.31 0.53 4.58
CA LEU A 88 -8.69 -0.21 3.38
C LEU A 88 -10.00 -0.97 3.62
N PRO A 89 -11.07 -0.69 2.86
CA PRO A 89 -12.33 -1.41 2.94
C PRO A 89 -12.20 -2.89 2.59
N ALA A 90 -13.03 -3.75 3.19
CA ALA A 90 -12.99 -5.21 3.09
C ALA A 90 -13.05 -5.73 1.65
N SER A 91 -13.84 -5.07 0.81
CA SER A 91 -13.89 -5.32 -0.63
C SER A 91 -13.19 -4.18 -1.35
N VAL A 92 -12.09 -4.50 -2.03
CA VAL A 92 -11.23 -3.56 -2.72
C VAL A 92 -11.65 -3.49 -4.18
N SER A 93 -12.47 -2.48 -4.48
CA SER A 93 -12.89 -2.11 -5.82
C SER A 93 -13.11 -0.60 -5.87
N VAL A 94 -12.97 0.00 -7.05
CA VAL A 94 -13.12 1.46 -7.22
C VAL A 94 -14.49 1.91 -6.70
N GLY A 95 -14.48 2.90 -5.81
CA GLY A 95 -15.67 3.44 -5.16
C GLY A 95 -16.13 2.69 -3.90
N ALA A 96 -15.50 1.56 -3.54
CA ALA A 96 -15.75 0.91 -2.26
C ALA A 96 -15.36 1.85 -1.10
N ALA A 97 -16.18 1.89 -0.07
CA ALA A 97 -15.99 2.80 1.05
C ALA A 97 -16.41 2.15 2.37
N ALA A 98 -15.68 2.46 3.44
CA ALA A 98 -15.99 2.03 4.80
C ALA A 98 -15.42 3.05 5.79
N GLY A 99 -16.27 3.55 6.70
CA GLY A 99 -15.90 4.65 7.60
C GLY A 99 -15.43 5.87 6.81
N ASP A 100 -14.21 6.32 7.10
CA ASP A 100 -13.58 7.50 6.50
C ASP A 100 -12.70 7.18 5.28
N ALA A 101 -12.66 5.92 4.83
CA ALA A 101 -11.84 5.44 3.71
C ALA A 101 -12.67 5.18 2.45
N VAL A 102 -12.13 5.58 1.29
CA VAL A 102 -12.72 5.35 -0.03
C VAL A 102 -11.63 4.89 -1.01
N VAL A 103 -11.82 3.73 -1.65
CA VAL A 103 -10.96 3.25 -2.74
C VAL A 103 -11.18 4.13 -3.97
N ARG A 104 -10.15 4.87 -4.35
CA ARG A 104 -10.15 5.78 -5.50
C ARG A 104 -9.76 5.09 -6.80
N ASP A 105 -8.84 4.13 -6.71
CA ASP A 105 -8.36 3.40 -7.88
C ASP A 105 -7.90 1.98 -7.50
N VAL A 106 -7.93 1.08 -8.47
CA VAL A 106 -7.36 -0.26 -8.39
C VAL A 106 -6.72 -0.61 -9.74
N GLY A 107 -5.40 -0.72 -9.78
CA GLY A 107 -4.65 -0.96 -11.00
C GLY A 107 -3.14 -0.80 -10.80
N PRO A 108 -2.36 -0.68 -11.88
CA PRO A 108 -0.92 -0.45 -11.79
C PRO A 108 -0.63 0.87 -11.05
N PHE A 109 0.33 0.82 -10.13
CA PHE A 109 0.86 2.00 -9.46
C PHE A 109 2.39 2.03 -9.58
N ASP A 110 2.91 3.13 -10.09
CA ASP A 110 4.34 3.38 -10.19
C ASP A 110 4.82 4.19 -8.99
N GLY A 111 5.64 3.55 -8.15
CA GLY A 111 6.35 4.19 -7.05
C GLY A 111 7.86 4.17 -7.23
N TRP A 112 8.60 4.65 -6.23
CA TRP A 112 10.06 4.71 -6.24
C TRP A 112 10.72 3.34 -6.31
N TYR A 113 10.20 2.37 -5.56
CA TYR A 113 10.71 1.00 -5.60
C TYR A 113 10.45 0.31 -6.94
N GLY A 114 9.32 0.62 -7.58
CA GLY A 114 8.93 0.02 -8.85
C GLY A 114 7.42 0.05 -9.08
N THR A 115 6.97 -0.72 -10.06
CA THR A 115 5.56 -0.85 -10.43
C THR A 115 4.90 -1.99 -9.63
N PHE A 116 3.76 -1.69 -9.01
CA PHE A 116 2.92 -2.67 -8.33
C PHE A 116 1.59 -2.81 -9.08
N ASP A 117 1.30 -4.02 -9.55
CA ASP A 117 0.06 -4.31 -10.27
C ASP A 117 -0.57 -5.64 -9.79
N PRO A 118 -1.75 -5.62 -9.15
CA PRO A 118 -2.55 -4.43 -8.83
C PRO A 118 -2.04 -3.71 -7.57
N ALA A 119 -2.34 -2.42 -7.47
CA ALA A 119 -2.29 -1.63 -6.25
C ALA A 119 -3.64 -0.94 -6.01
N ALA A 120 -4.01 -0.73 -4.74
CA ALA A 120 -5.24 -0.07 -4.35
C ALA A 120 -4.93 1.30 -3.76
N VAL A 121 -5.44 2.37 -4.40
CA VAL A 121 -5.32 3.74 -3.92
C VAL A 121 -6.55 4.08 -3.09
N VAL A 122 -6.36 4.50 -1.85
CA VAL A 122 -7.40 4.80 -0.88
C VAL A 122 -7.21 6.22 -0.35
N GLU A 123 -8.29 6.98 -0.32
CA GLU A 123 -8.33 8.27 0.38
C GLU A 123 -8.95 8.05 1.76
N VAL A 124 -8.22 8.44 2.81
CA VAL A 124 -8.69 8.41 4.20
C VAL A 124 -8.89 9.85 4.68
N THR A 125 -10.09 10.19 5.15
CA THR A 125 -10.45 11.60 5.38
C THR A 125 -10.36 12.06 6.84
N ALA A 126 -10.11 11.16 7.79
CA ALA A 126 -10.10 11.50 9.21
C ALA A 126 -9.07 10.67 10.02
N GLY A 127 -8.78 11.16 11.22
CA GLY A 127 -7.86 10.53 12.16
C GLY A 127 -6.38 10.77 11.83
N ARG A 128 -5.50 10.06 12.55
CA ARG A 128 -4.04 10.13 12.35
C ARG A 128 -3.61 9.57 10.99
N ALA A 129 -4.38 8.62 10.45
CA ALA A 129 -4.18 8.03 9.15
C ALA A 129 -4.77 8.87 7.99
N ALA A 130 -5.23 10.10 8.23
CA ALA A 130 -5.80 10.92 7.17
C ALA A 130 -4.78 11.21 6.06
N GLY A 131 -5.21 11.05 4.81
CA GLY A 131 -4.43 11.24 3.58
C GLY A 131 -4.54 10.04 2.63
N GLU A 132 -3.67 10.03 1.62
CA GLU A 132 -3.58 8.96 0.64
C GLU A 132 -2.86 7.74 1.23
N TRP A 133 -3.44 6.56 0.99
CA TRP A 133 -2.83 5.26 1.22
C TRP A 133 -2.83 4.47 -0.07
N VAL A 134 -1.72 3.79 -0.36
CA VAL A 134 -1.59 2.90 -1.51
C VAL A 134 -1.14 1.55 -1.00
N PHE A 135 -1.89 0.50 -1.31
CA PHE A 135 -1.61 -0.85 -0.86
C PHE A 135 -1.25 -1.75 -2.04
N ALA A 136 -0.25 -2.62 -1.85
CA ALA A 136 0.07 -3.69 -2.79
C ALA A 136 -0.14 -5.07 -2.13
N PRO A 137 -0.64 -6.08 -2.89
CA PRO A 137 -0.85 -7.43 -2.39
C PRO A 137 0.40 -8.03 -1.76
N GLY A 138 0.27 -8.57 -0.54
CA GLY A 138 1.35 -9.18 0.22
C GLY A 138 2.42 -8.20 0.75
N PHE A 139 2.40 -6.92 0.35
CA PHE A 139 3.30 -5.91 0.88
C PHE A 139 2.66 -5.10 2.00
N GLY A 140 1.36 -4.80 1.96
CA GLY A 140 0.82 -3.77 2.84
C GLY A 140 0.84 -2.40 2.18
N PRO A 141 0.93 -1.32 2.98
CA PRO A 141 1.05 0.02 2.43
C PRO A 141 2.43 0.19 1.79
N ILE A 142 2.44 0.58 0.51
CA ILE A 142 3.63 0.99 -0.24
C ILE A 142 3.74 2.53 -0.32
N ARG A 143 2.63 3.22 -0.03
CA ARG A 143 2.58 4.64 0.27
C ARG A 143 1.53 4.86 1.35
N TYR A 144 1.79 5.75 2.30
CA TYR A 144 0.81 6.08 3.33
C TYR A 144 1.02 7.46 3.93
N ALA A 145 -0.07 8.02 4.46
CA ALA A 145 -0.04 9.23 5.28
C ALA A 145 -0.29 8.87 6.75
N LEU A 146 0.58 9.36 7.64
CA LEU A 146 0.44 9.20 9.08
C LEU A 146 0.89 10.48 9.78
N ASP A 147 0.02 11.01 10.66
CA ASP A 147 0.23 12.28 11.38
C ASP A 147 0.57 13.47 10.47
N GLY A 148 -0.01 13.49 9.27
CA GLY A 148 0.20 14.54 8.27
C GLY A 148 1.51 14.45 7.50
N ALA A 149 2.33 13.42 7.73
CA ALA A 149 3.51 13.11 6.93
C ALA A 149 3.24 11.95 5.98
N SER A 150 3.74 12.05 4.75
CA SER A 150 3.58 11.00 3.73
C SER A 150 4.88 10.24 3.48
N TRP A 151 4.75 8.94 3.32
CA TRP A 151 5.84 7.97 3.25
C TRP A 151 5.66 7.08 2.04
N GLU A 152 6.76 6.69 1.39
CA GLU A 152 6.75 5.79 0.24
C GLU A 152 7.87 4.76 0.33
N LEU A 153 7.58 3.55 -0.14
CA LEU A 153 8.47 2.40 -0.13
C LEU A 153 9.70 2.68 -1.00
N VAL A 154 10.88 2.44 -0.42
CA VAL A 154 12.18 2.54 -1.10
C VAL A 154 12.96 1.22 -1.10
N SER A 155 12.66 0.29 -0.19
CA SER A 155 13.25 -1.05 -0.17
C SER A 155 12.38 -2.03 0.66
N TYR A 156 12.51 -3.33 0.46
CA TYR A 156 11.89 -4.35 1.32
C TYR A 156 12.90 -5.43 1.72
N ASP A 157 12.78 -5.97 2.93
CA ASP A 157 13.67 -7.01 3.49
C ASP A 157 15.19 -6.71 3.33
N GLY A 158 15.56 -5.43 3.26
CA GLY A 158 16.95 -4.99 3.03
C GLY A 158 17.46 -5.17 1.60
N GLN A 159 16.61 -5.55 0.64
CA GLN A 159 16.97 -5.58 -0.78
C GLN A 159 16.67 -4.21 -1.41
N PRO A 160 17.68 -3.53 -2.02
CA PRO A 160 17.42 -2.37 -2.85
C PRO A 160 16.59 -2.78 -4.09
N PRO A 161 15.89 -1.83 -4.73
CA PRO A 161 15.11 -2.07 -5.94
C PRO A 161 15.92 -2.65 -7.10
#